data_AF-A0A2H0WS89-F1
#
_entry.id   AF-A0A2H0WS89-F1
#
_cell.length_a   1.000
_cell.length_b   1.000
_cell.length_c   1.000
_cell.angle_alpha   90.00
_cell.angle_beta   90.00
_cell.angle_gamma   90.00
#
_symmetry.space_group_name_H-M   'P 1'
#
loop_
_entity.id
_entity.type
_entity.pdbx_description
1 polymer ?
#
loop_
_entity_poly.entity_id
_entity_poly.type
_entity_poly.pdbx_seq_one_letter_code
_entity_poly.pdbx_strand_id
1 'polypeptide(L)'
;MTKFTLSKDQLQDLIDENKYSVDPDKKFLSRCIDGRYENESGLPALAMPGGDAGELALLFATANTYGFSVKNEDAYKILTEIIGGEKNLGIHTDEHVSIQIQNSKLKIKNYNSKVKNDELVNSVLMGCGHIKQIGLDLEAYKLTNEQLTFIKTVTAQAVKKGAKQTSLRGEHMESAVVIIKGNWGIYPRYTFDTSSGNTLTEIFIYHASLANERRKLFAEKLLKQKAVELFDGLDADYLYQALSDVGENHLMETAKRLASGLSLYEVTFGNQGEQKIEEMGKV
;
A
#
# COMPACT_ATOMS: atom_id res chain seq x y z
N MET A 1 -2.22 -26.47 -5.93
CA MET A 1 -1.76 -26.70 -4.55
C MET A 1 -2.71 -25.97 -3.62
N THR A 2 -3.16 -26.59 -2.54
CA THR A 2 -3.98 -25.92 -1.53
C THR A 2 -3.14 -24.82 -0.88
N LYS A 3 -3.65 -23.58 -0.86
CA LYS A 3 -2.95 -22.45 -0.27
C LYS A 3 -2.90 -22.66 1.25
N PHE A 4 -1.70 -22.66 1.84
CA PHE A 4 -1.55 -22.72 3.29
C PHE A 4 -2.21 -21.46 3.90
N THR A 5 -3.07 -21.66 4.90
CA THR A 5 -3.81 -20.58 5.55
C THR A 5 -3.54 -20.64 7.04
N LEU A 6 -3.15 -19.53 7.65
CA LEU A 6 -2.86 -19.49 9.09
C LEU A 6 -4.14 -19.67 9.90
N SER A 7 -4.06 -20.50 10.94
CA SER A 7 -5.04 -20.51 12.02
C SER A 7 -4.86 -19.28 12.92
N LYS A 8 -5.87 -19.02 13.77
CA LYS A 8 -5.79 -17.96 14.79
C LYS A 8 -4.61 -18.15 15.73
N ASP A 9 -4.34 -19.38 16.17
CA ASP A 9 -3.25 -19.70 17.11
C ASP A 9 -1.89 -19.47 16.44
N GLN A 10 -1.73 -19.86 15.18
CA GLN A 10 -0.50 -19.60 14.43
C GLN A 10 -0.28 -18.09 14.20
N LEU A 11 -1.36 -17.34 13.92
CA LEU A 11 -1.26 -15.89 13.84
C LEU A 11 -0.87 -15.27 15.19
N GLN A 12 -1.36 -15.82 16.30
CA GLN A 12 -0.98 -15.39 17.64
C GLN A 12 0.52 -15.57 17.89
N ASP A 13 1.06 -16.76 17.59
CA ASP A 13 2.49 -17.06 17.70
C ASP A 13 3.33 -16.10 16.83
N LEU A 14 2.89 -15.86 15.58
CA LEU A 14 3.53 -14.89 14.69
C LEU A 14 3.57 -13.50 15.32
N ILE A 15 2.44 -13.01 15.85
CA ILE A 15 2.34 -11.66 16.41
C ILE A 15 3.22 -11.50 17.64
N ASP A 16 3.25 -12.48 18.53
CA ASP A 16 4.03 -12.38 19.77
C ASP A 16 5.53 -12.29 19.49
N GLU A 17 6.01 -12.96 18.45
CA GLU A 17 7.44 -12.94 18.06
C GLU A 17 7.79 -11.78 17.11
N ASN A 18 6.85 -11.27 16.31
CA ASN A 18 7.12 -10.32 15.22
C ASN A 18 6.53 -8.91 15.39
N LYS A 19 5.85 -8.59 16.49
CA LYS A 19 5.33 -7.23 16.70
C LYS A 19 6.44 -6.24 17.04
N TYR A 20 6.25 -4.98 16.65
CA TYR A 20 7.17 -3.89 16.99
C TYR A 20 6.40 -2.58 17.23
N SER A 21 6.90 -1.75 18.15
CA SER A 21 6.28 -0.46 18.44
C SER A 21 6.43 0.48 17.25
N VAL A 22 5.37 1.24 16.94
CA VAL A 22 5.43 2.29 15.92
C VAL A 22 6.36 3.41 16.41
N ASP A 23 7.27 3.84 15.52
CA ASP A 23 8.07 5.06 15.71
C ASP A 23 7.20 6.29 15.37
N PRO A 24 6.87 7.16 16.36
CA PRO A 24 5.98 8.30 16.13
C PRO A 24 6.48 9.27 15.05
N ASP A 25 7.79 9.40 14.88
CA ASP A 25 8.39 10.32 13.91
C ASP A 25 8.34 9.77 12.47
N LYS A 26 8.12 8.46 12.33
CA LYS A 26 8.08 7.75 11.05
C LYS A 26 6.72 7.14 10.73
N LYS A 27 5.70 7.37 11.56
CA LYS A 27 4.39 6.70 11.48
C LYS A 27 3.64 6.91 10.16
N PHE A 28 3.97 7.95 9.39
CA PHE A 28 3.38 8.22 8.08
C PHE A 28 4.22 7.75 6.89
N LEU A 29 5.44 7.28 7.12
CA LEU A 29 6.17 6.53 6.11
C LEU A 29 5.39 5.25 5.85
N SER A 30 5.13 4.95 4.58
CA SER A 30 4.27 3.84 4.21
C SER A 30 5.00 2.73 3.47
N ARG A 31 4.33 1.59 3.37
CA ARG A 31 4.68 0.49 2.47
C ARG A 31 3.39 -0.13 1.91
N CYS A 32 3.55 -0.98 0.91
CA CYS A 32 2.42 -1.78 0.42
C CYS A 32 2.02 -2.84 1.45
N ILE A 33 0.77 -3.33 1.37
CA ILE A 33 0.29 -4.47 2.15
C ILE A 33 1.05 -5.78 1.88
N ASP A 34 1.82 -5.85 0.79
CA ASP A 34 2.57 -7.02 0.30
C ASP A 34 3.34 -7.73 1.43
N GLY A 35 3.28 -9.06 1.45
CA GLY A 35 3.91 -9.86 2.50
C GLY A 35 5.42 -10.04 2.32
N ARG A 36 5.97 -9.67 1.16
CA ARG A 36 7.36 -9.95 0.78
C ARG A 36 8.40 -8.96 1.31
N TYR A 37 8.01 -8.01 2.17
CA TYR A 37 9.00 -7.12 2.78
C TYR A 37 9.86 -7.90 3.79
N GLU A 38 11.15 -7.61 3.81
CA GLU A 38 12.07 -8.19 4.80
C GLU A 38 11.76 -7.66 6.21
N ASN A 39 12.01 -8.51 7.21
CA ASN A 39 11.91 -8.14 8.61
C ASN A 39 13.13 -7.32 9.04
N GLU A 40 13.20 -6.07 8.57
CA GLU A 40 14.30 -5.15 8.86
C GLU A 40 13.93 -4.08 9.90
N SER A 41 14.89 -3.72 10.74
CA SER A 41 14.72 -2.61 11.69
C SER A 41 14.37 -1.33 10.94
N GLY A 42 13.28 -0.67 11.35
CA GLY A 42 12.78 0.54 10.70
C GLY A 42 11.83 0.29 9.53
N LEU A 43 11.37 -0.95 9.30
CA LEU A 43 10.29 -1.23 8.36
C LEU A 43 9.06 -0.36 8.68
N PRO A 44 8.55 0.45 7.74
CA PRO A 44 7.40 1.31 8.01
C PRO A 44 6.17 0.49 8.44
N ALA A 45 5.57 0.88 9.58
CA ALA A 45 4.42 0.18 10.14
C ALA A 45 3.13 0.43 9.33
N LEU A 46 3.01 1.62 8.73
CA LEU A 46 1.86 1.97 7.91
C LEU A 46 1.88 1.19 6.59
N ALA A 47 1.22 0.04 6.59
CA ALA A 47 1.00 -0.78 5.41
C ALA A 47 -0.40 -0.54 4.84
N MET A 48 -0.47 -0.25 3.54
CA MET A 48 -1.73 -0.01 2.83
C MET A 48 -1.64 -0.41 1.35
N PRO A 49 -2.78 -0.64 0.66
CA PRO A 49 -2.74 -1.08 -0.73
C PRO A 49 -1.97 -0.07 -1.58
N GLY A 50 -0.88 -0.51 -2.23
CA GLY A 50 -0.06 0.36 -3.10
C GLY A 50 0.82 1.40 -2.42
N GLY A 51 0.88 1.46 -1.09
CA GLY A 51 1.63 2.50 -0.37
C GLY A 51 1.18 3.91 -0.77
N ASP A 52 2.12 4.82 -1.00
CA ASP A 52 1.79 6.22 -1.32
C ASP A 52 1.18 6.41 -2.71
N ALA A 53 1.53 5.55 -3.67
CA ALA A 53 0.88 5.56 -4.98
C ALA A 53 -0.60 5.13 -4.87
N GLY A 54 -0.90 4.20 -3.97
CA GLY A 54 -2.26 3.79 -3.66
C GLY A 54 -3.07 4.86 -2.93
N GLU A 55 -2.44 5.68 -2.08
CA GLU A 55 -3.13 6.81 -1.43
C GLU A 55 -3.59 7.88 -2.44
N LEU A 56 -2.79 8.14 -3.49
CA LEU A 56 -3.23 9.02 -4.58
C LEU A 56 -4.37 8.39 -5.38
N ALA A 57 -4.27 7.08 -5.66
CA ALA A 57 -5.34 6.32 -6.32
C ALA A 57 -6.65 6.41 -5.51
N LEU A 58 -6.54 6.30 -4.19
CA LEU A 58 -7.65 6.44 -3.26
C LEU A 58 -8.30 7.83 -3.33
N LEU A 59 -7.51 8.90 -3.31
CA LEU A 59 -8.05 10.26 -3.40
C LEU A 59 -8.84 10.47 -4.70
N PHE A 60 -8.29 10.04 -5.84
CA PHE A 60 -8.97 10.16 -7.13
C PHE A 60 -10.22 9.30 -7.21
N ALA A 61 -10.18 8.07 -6.70
CA ALA A 61 -11.34 7.20 -6.59
C ALA A 61 -12.45 7.83 -5.72
N THR A 62 -12.06 8.50 -4.64
CA THR A 62 -12.97 9.22 -3.75
C THR A 62 -13.63 10.39 -4.46
N ALA A 63 -12.85 11.18 -5.19
CA ALA A 63 -13.35 12.28 -6.01
C ALA A 63 -14.38 11.81 -7.05
N ASN A 64 -14.06 10.73 -7.77
CA ASN A 64 -14.94 10.14 -8.78
C ASN A 64 -16.22 9.56 -8.15
N THR A 65 -16.13 9.00 -6.94
CA THR A 65 -17.27 8.38 -6.24
C THR A 65 -18.23 9.41 -5.66
N TYR A 66 -17.68 10.48 -5.07
CA TYR A 66 -18.45 11.49 -4.34
C TYR A 66 -18.70 12.79 -5.14
N GLY A 67 -18.16 12.90 -6.36
CA GLY A 67 -18.46 13.97 -7.29
C GLY A 67 -17.77 15.31 -7.02
N PHE A 68 -16.60 15.31 -6.38
CA PHE A 68 -15.80 16.52 -6.17
C PHE A 68 -14.55 16.57 -7.07
N SER A 69 -13.95 17.75 -7.22
CA SER A 69 -12.76 17.94 -8.05
C SER A 69 -11.45 17.89 -7.24
N VAL A 70 -10.37 17.46 -7.88
CA VAL A 70 -9.02 17.38 -7.29
C VAL A 70 -8.02 18.08 -8.21
N LYS A 71 -7.16 18.92 -7.64
CA LYS A 71 -5.98 19.46 -8.31
C LYS A 71 -4.83 18.48 -8.11
N ASN A 72 -4.64 17.60 -9.09
CA ASN A 72 -3.74 16.44 -8.97
C ASN A 72 -2.32 16.79 -8.48
N GLU A 73 -1.71 17.84 -9.03
CA GLU A 73 -0.36 18.27 -8.64
C GLU A 73 -0.29 18.80 -7.21
N ASP A 74 -1.29 19.57 -6.78
CA ASP A 74 -1.38 20.08 -5.40
C ASP A 74 -1.59 18.92 -4.42
N ALA A 75 -2.44 17.96 -4.77
CA ALA A 75 -2.67 16.77 -3.97
C ALA A 75 -1.39 15.93 -3.80
N TYR A 76 -0.63 15.72 -4.87
CA TYR A 76 0.67 15.04 -4.81
C TYR A 76 1.68 15.80 -3.95
N LYS A 77 1.76 17.14 -4.09
CA LYS A 77 2.62 17.98 -3.25
C LYS A 77 2.24 17.88 -1.77
N ILE A 78 0.95 17.85 -1.44
CA ILE A 78 0.47 17.73 -0.06
C ILE A 78 0.80 16.34 0.51
N LEU A 79 0.59 15.27 -0.26
CA LEU A 79 0.97 13.92 0.18
C LEU A 79 2.47 13.85 0.47
N THR A 80 3.30 14.39 -0.42
CA THR A 80 4.76 14.39 -0.24
C THR A 80 5.18 15.26 0.95
N GLU A 81 4.49 16.37 1.24
CA GLU A 81 4.70 17.15 2.46
C GLU A 81 4.42 16.33 3.73
N ILE A 82 3.32 15.58 3.78
CA ILE A 82 2.91 14.76 4.93
C ILE A 82 3.96 13.69 5.27
N ILE A 83 4.56 13.08 4.26
CA ILE A 83 5.57 12.01 4.44
C ILE A 83 7.00 12.56 4.57
N GLY A 84 7.19 13.88 4.62
CA GLY A 84 8.51 14.51 4.80
C GLY A 84 9.36 14.63 3.52
N GLY A 85 8.73 14.58 2.35
CA GLY A 85 9.32 14.87 1.03
C GLY A 85 9.24 13.69 0.06
N GLU A 86 9.44 13.98 -1.24
CA GLU A 86 9.36 12.98 -2.32
C GLU A 86 10.30 11.77 -2.12
N LYS A 87 11.44 11.96 -1.44
CA LYS A 87 12.41 10.88 -1.18
C LYS A 87 11.85 9.77 -0.29
N ASN A 88 10.82 10.09 0.50
CA ASN A 88 10.20 9.21 1.47
C ASN A 88 8.99 8.44 0.90
N LEU A 89 8.71 8.56 -0.41
CA LEU A 89 7.62 7.82 -1.03
C LEU A 89 7.79 6.30 -0.85
N GLY A 90 6.81 5.70 -0.16
CA GLY A 90 6.67 4.27 0.07
C GLY A 90 6.11 3.57 -1.16
N ILE A 91 7.00 3.17 -2.08
CA ILE A 91 6.65 2.47 -3.31
C ILE A 91 7.51 1.22 -3.51
N HIS A 92 6.99 0.25 -4.24
CA HIS A 92 7.75 -0.95 -4.56
C HIS A 92 7.47 -1.47 -5.97
N THR A 93 8.35 -2.37 -6.40
CA THR A 93 8.19 -3.28 -7.54
C THR A 93 8.62 -4.68 -7.11
N ASP A 94 8.65 -5.61 -8.05
CA ASP A 94 9.27 -6.93 -7.89
C ASP A 94 10.50 -7.09 -8.78
N GLU A 95 11.27 -8.14 -8.50
CA GLU A 95 12.46 -8.51 -9.27
C GLU A 95 12.13 -8.95 -10.71
N HIS A 96 10.96 -9.57 -10.93
CA HIS A 96 10.52 -10.06 -12.24
C HIS A 96 10.42 -8.93 -13.27
N VAL A 97 9.81 -7.81 -12.87
CA VAL A 97 9.74 -6.59 -13.68
C VAL A 97 11.13 -5.98 -13.88
N SER A 98 11.95 -5.97 -12.83
CA SER A 98 13.29 -5.37 -12.88
C SER A 98 14.19 -6.07 -13.91
N ILE A 99 14.09 -7.41 -13.99
CA ILE A 99 14.80 -8.23 -14.98
C ILE A 99 14.26 -8.00 -16.40
N GLN A 100 12.95 -7.87 -16.58
CA GLN A 100 12.35 -7.60 -17.90
C GLN A 100 12.88 -6.29 -18.51
N ILE A 101 13.01 -5.24 -17.71
CA ILE A 101 13.55 -3.93 -18.13
C ILE A 101 15.04 -4.01 -18.49
N GLN A 102 15.82 -4.82 -17.77
CA GLN A 102 17.23 -5.01 -18.12
C GLN A 102 17.36 -5.72 -19.47
N ASN A 103 16.52 -6.73 -19.71
CA ASN A 103 16.52 -7.50 -20.95
C ASN A 103 16.00 -6.71 -22.17
N SER A 104 15.03 -5.80 -21.98
CA SER A 104 14.53 -4.91 -23.05
C SER A 104 15.60 -3.90 -23.48
N LYS A 105 16.32 -3.30 -22.52
CA LYS A 105 17.41 -2.34 -22.77
C LYS A 105 18.53 -2.92 -23.63
N LEU A 106 18.87 -4.20 -23.44
CA LEU A 106 19.92 -4.89 -24.22
C LEU A 106 19.53 -5.09 -25.70
N LYS A 107 18.24 -5.05 -26.06
CA LYS A 107 17.76 -5.31 -27.42
C LYS A 107 17.64 -4.05 -28.30
N ILE A 108 17.67 -2.85 -27.73
CA ILE A 108 17.41 -1.61 -28.48
C ILE A 108 18.72 -0.86 -28.73
N LYS A 109 19.26 -0.95 -29.96
CA LYS A 109 20.53 -0.30 -30.36
C LYS A 109 20.49 1.24 -30.38
N ASN A 110 19.32 1.88 -30.35
CA ASN A 110 19.14 3.34 -30.37
C ASN A 110 18.20 3.80 -29.25
N TYR A 111 18.68 3.71 -28.01
CA TYR A 111 17.90 3.96 -26.80
C TYR A 111 17.93 5.44 -26.40
N ASN A 112 17.01 6.24 -26.93
CA ASN A 112 16.93 7.70 -26.71
C ASN A 112 16.25 8.09 -25.38
N SER A 113 16.30 9.39 -25.01
CA SER A 113 15.81 9.91 -23.72
C SER A 113 14.29 9.86 -23.54
N LYS A 114 13.51 9.95 -24.64
CA LYS A 114 12.04 9.86 -24.59
C LYS A 114 11.60 8.42 -24.30
N VAL A 115 12.19 7.45 -24.99
CA VAL A 115 11.94 6.02 -24.76
C VAL A 115 12.32 5.62 -23.33
N LYS A 116 13.41 6.17 -22.78
CA LYS A 116 13.79 5.98 -21.37
C LYS A 116 12.74 6.47 -20.38
N ASN A 117 12.08 7.58 -20.68
CA ASN A 117 11.05 8.14 -19.81
C ASN A 117 9.79 7.29 -19.83
N ASP A 118 9.32 6.92 -21.02
CA ASP A 118 8.11 6.11 -21.18
C ASP A 118 8.31 4.71 -20.57
N GLU A 119 9.48 4.10 -20.72
CA GLU A 119 9.78 2.81 -20.09
C GLU A 119 9.86 2.89 -18.56
N LEU A 120 10.42 3.97 -18.00
CA LEU A 120 10.41 4.15 -16.54
C LEU A 120 8.99 4.34 -16.00
N VAL A 121 8.18 5.18 -16.67
CA VAL A 121 6.78 5.40 -16.28
C VAL A 121 5.98 4.10 -16.37
N ASN A 122 6.25 3.28 -17.39
CA ASN A 122 5.56 2.02 -17.55
C ASN A 122 6.02 0.95 -16.56
N SER A 123 7.27 0.99 -16.10
CA SER A 123 7.84 -0.01 -15.20
C SER A 123 7.69 0.28 -13.71
N VAL A 124 7.59 1.55 -13.34
CA VAL A 124 7.37 1.93 -11.93
C VAL A 124 6.06 1.29 -11.45
N LEU A 125 6.07 0.74 -10.23
CA LEU A 125 4.92 0.09 -9.60
C LEU A 125 4.39 -1.17 -10.30
N MET A 126 4.98 -1.68 -11.39
CA MET A 126 4.43 -2.86 -12.08
C MET A 126 4.44 -4.12 -11.22
N GLY A 127 5.40 -4.25 -10.32
CA GLY A 127 5.44 -5.37 -9.37
C GLY A 127 4.60 -5.16 -8.11
N CYS A 128 3.88 -4.03 -8.01
CA CYS A 128 2.89 -3.83 -6.97
C CYS A 128 1.57 -4.48 -7.39
N GLY A 129 1.16 -5.54 -6.69
CA GLY A 129 -0.09 -6.25 -6.97
C GLY A 129 -1.31 -5.33 -7.02
N HIS A 130 -1.43 -4.38 -6.08
CA HIS A 130 -2.54 -3.42 -6.03
C HIS A 130 -2.60 -2.52 -7.29
N ILE A 131 -1.50 -1.85 -7.64
CA ILE A 131 -1.44 -0.96 -8.81
C ILE A 131 -1.63 -1.74 -10.11
N LYS A 132 -1.12 -2.99 -10.17
CA LYS A 132 -1.36 -3.90 -11.29
C LYS A 132 -2.85 -4.22 -11.43
N GLN A 133 -3.56 -4.53 -10.35
CA GLN A 133 -5.01 -4.79 -10.39
C GLN A 133 -5.80 -3.55 -10.82
N ILE A 134 -5.45 -2.36 -10.33
CA ILE A 134 -6.04 -1.09 -10.83
C ILE A 134 -5.88 -0.97 -12.35
N GLY A 135 -4.70 -1.27 -12.88
CA GLY A 135 -4.44 -1.21 -14.32
C GLY A 135 -5.20 -2.25 -15.15
N LEU A 136 -5.60 -3.37 -14.54
CA LEU A 136 -6.39 -4.40 -15.20
C LEU A 136 -7.90 -4.09 -15.17
N ASP A 137 -8.38 -3.41 -14.13
CA ASP A 137 -9.79 -3.12 -13.91
C ASP A 137 -9.98 -1.76 -13.23
N LEU A 138 -9.86 -0.70 -14.02
CA LEU A 138 -9.98 0.68 -13.53
C LEU A 138 -11.35 0.98 -12.91
N GLU A 139 -12.41 0.35 -13.44
CA GLU A 139 -13.80 0.60 -13.00
C GLU A 139 -14.05 0.05 -11.60
N ALA A 140 -13.51 -1.12 -11.27
CA ALA A 140 -13.60 -1.70 -9.93
C ALA A 140 -12.97 -0.79 -8.86
N TYR A 141 -11.90 -0.07 -9.23
CA TYR A 141 -11.21 0.87 -8.34
C TYR A 141 -11.67 2.33 -8.50
N LYS A 142 -12.71 2.59 -9.31
CA LYS A 142 -13.28 3.92 -9.57
C LYS A 142 -12.25 4.93 -10.07
N LEU A 143 -11.38 4.52 -10.99
CA LEU A 143 -10.32 5.36 -11.55
C LEU A 143 -10.46 5.53 -13.06
N THR A 144 -9.85 6.59 -13.58
CA THR A 144 -9.65 6.77 -15.02
C THR A 144 -8.21 6.40 -15.42
N ASN A 145 -8.00 6.12 -16.71
CA ASN A 145 -6.65 5.84 -17.21
C ASN A 145 -5.71 7.05 -17.09
N GLU A 146 -6.25 8.26 -17.20
CA GLU A 146 -5.51 9.51 -17.02
C GLU A 146 -5.00 9.65 -15.58
N GLN A 147 -5.85 9.33 -14.58
CA GLN A 147 -5.46 9.33 -13.18
C GLN A 147 -4.37 8.28 -12.88
N LEU A 148 -4.50 7.07 -13.43
CA LEU A 148 -3.45 6.04 -13.28
C LEU A 148 -2.13 6.48 -13.94
N THR A 149 -2.20 7.11 -15.11
CA THR A 149 -1.02 7.63 -15.82
C THR A 149 -0.36 8.77 -15.05
N PHE A 150 -1.15 9.65 -14.43
CA PHE A 150 -0.64 10.69 -13.54
C PHE A 150 0.14 10.08 -12.38
N ILE A 151 -0.44 9.10 -11.67
CA ILE A 151 0.21 8.41 -10.53
C ILE A 151 1.54 7.80 -10.95
N LYS A 152 1.57 7.06 -12.06
CA LYS A 152 2.81 6.46 -12.58
C LYS A 152 3.85 7.53 -12.95
N THR A 153 3.40 8.63 -13.56
CA THR A 153 4.28 9.74 -13.95
C THR A 153 4.95 10.39 -12.76
N VAL A 154 4.18 10.83 -11.74
CA VAL A 154 4.76 11.51 -10.56
C VAL A 154 5.65 10.57 -9.77
N THR A 155 5.28 9.28 -9.68
CA THR A 155 6.11 8.25 -9.03
C THR A 155 7.45 8.05 -9.76
N ALA A 156 7.43 7.91 -11.09
CA ALA A 156 8.64 7.77 -11.88
C ALA A 156 9.54 9.01 -11.81
N GLN A 157 8.96 10.21 -11.72
CA GLN A 157 9.70 11.44 -11.50
C GLN A 157 10.35 11.47 -10.12
N ALA A 158 9.66 11.05 -9.07
CA ALA A 158 10.23 10.98 -7.73
C ALA A 158 11.40 9.99 -7.65
N VAL A 159 11.26 8.81 -8.27
CA VAL A 159 12.36 7.82 -8.38
C VAL A 159 13.58 8.43 -9.08
N LYS A 160 13.39 9.19 -10.17
CA LYS A 160 14.48 9.93 -10.83
C LYS A 160 15.16 10.96 -9.92
N LYS A 161 14.42 11.54 -8.98
CA LYS A 161 14.92 12.50 -7.99
C LYS A 161 15.50 11.83 -6.73
N GLY A 162 15.53 10.49 -6.69
CA GLY A 162 16.16 9.72 -5.61
C GLY A 162 15.19 9.14 -4.58
N ALA A 163 13.88 9.10 -4.84
CA ALA A 163 12.96 8.30 -4.03
C ALA A 163 13.33 6.81 -4.11
N LYS A 164 13.31 6.12 -2.96
CA LYS A 164 13.63 4.69 -2.89
C LYS A 164 12.45 3.88 -3.40
N GLN A 165 12.67 3.08 -4.44
CA GLN A 165 11.73 2.05 -4.87
C GLN A 165 12.22 0.69 -4.36
N THR A 166 11.48 0.08 -3.44
CA THR A 166 11.83 -1.24 -2.91
C THR A 166 11.60 -2.31 -3.99
N SER A 167 12.56 -3.20 -4.21
CA SER A 167 12.42 -4.34 -5.11
C SER A 167 12.20 -5.59 -4.27
N LEU A 168 10.95 -6.06 -4.23
CA LEU A 168 10.56 -7.27 -3.51
C LEU A 168 10.98 -8.51 -4.31
N ARG A 169 11.35 -9.57 -3.59
CA ARG A 169 11.87 -10.81 -4.17
C ARG A 169 11.03 -12.00 -3.76
N GLY A 170 11.08 -13.04 -4.57
CA GLY A 170 10.37 -14.28 -4.36
C GLY A 170 8.90 -14.21 -4.80
N GLU A 171 8.30 -15.40 -4.76
CA GLU A 171 6.88 -15.61 -5.02
C GLU A 171 6.04 -15.19 -3.81
N HIS A 172 4.78 -14.88 -4.08
CA HIS A 172 3.78 -14.58 -3.06
C HIS A 172 3.45 -15.83 -2.24
N MET A 173 3.73 -15.79 -0.93
CA MET A 173 3.43 -16.89 0.01
C MET A 173 2.49 -16.45 1.13
N GLU A 174 1.65 -15.43 0.86
CA GLU A 174 0.74 -14.92 1.87
C GLU A 174 -0.30 -15.97 2.28
N SER A 175 -0.52 -16.10 3.58
CA SER A 175 -1.38 -17.11 4.20
C SER A 175 -2.51 -16.53 5.05
N ALA A 176 -2.53 -15.21 5.23
CA ALA A 176 -3.61 -14.46 5.87
C ALA A 176 -3.64 -13.01 5.40
N VAL A 177 -4.79 -12.36 5.59
CA VAL A 177 -4.92 -10.89 5.56
C VAL A 177 -5.16 -10.42 6.99
N VAL A 178 -4.37 -9.45 7.43
CA VAL A 178 -4.37 -8.95 8.81
C VAL A 178 -4.61 -7.44 8.83
N ILE A 179 -5.71 -7.04 9.45
CA ILE A 179 -6.06 -5.64 9.70
C ILE A 179 -5.57 -5.26 11.10
N ILE A 180 -4.70 -4.27 11.21
CA ILE A 180 -4.10 -3.83 12.46
C ILE A 180 -4.73 -2.52 12.94
N LYS A 181 -5.12 -2.49 14.22
CA LYS A 181 -5.52 -1.30 14.98
C LYS A 181 -4.59 -1.11 16.18
N GLY A 182 -4.25 0.13 16.52
CA GLY A 182 -3.36 0.49 17.64
C GLY A 182 -2.07 1.18 17.19
N ASN A 183 -1.03 1.12 18.03
CA ASN A 183 0.28 1.76 17.84
C ASN A 183 1.43 0.75 17.68
N TRP A 184 1.15 -0.41 17.11
CA TRP A 184 2.11 -1.49 16.87
C TRP A 184 2.05 -1.94 15.41
N GLY A 185 3.22 -2.22 14.82
CA GLY A 185 3.35 -2.92 13.56
C GLY A 185 3.60 -4.42 13.76
N ILE A 186 3.45 -5.19 12.68
CA ILE A 186 3.82 -6.61 12.61
C ILE A 186 4.77 -6.77 11.42
N TYR A 187 5.87 -7.49 11.60
CA TYR A 187 6.71 -7.90 10.49
C TYR A 187 6.00 -8.99 9.65
N PRO A 188 5.97 -8.87 8.30
CA PRO A 188 5.08 -9.69 7.49
C PRO A 188 5.55 -11.14 7.28
N ARG A 189 6.80 -11.48 7.62
CA ARG A 189 7.37 -12.82 7.41
C ARG A 189 7.58 -13.57 8.71
N TYR A 190 7.26 -14.85 8.71
CA TYR A 190 7.55 -15.74 9.85
C TYR A 190 7.83 -17.16 9.38
N THR A 191 8.69 -17.87 10.09
CA THR A 191 9.00 -19.28 9.78
C THR A 191 8.46 -20.16 10.89
N PHE A 192 7.55 -21.06 10.54
CA PHE A 192 7.02 -22.07 11.45
C PHE A 192 7.83 -23.36 11.37
N ASP A 193 8.14 -23.94 12.53
CA ASP A 193 8.65 -25.30 12.61
C ASP A 193 7.48 -26.28 12.52
N THR A 194 7.38 -26.99 11.40
CA THR A 194 6.33 -28.00 11.15
C THR A 194 6.92 -29.41 11.15
N SER A 195 6.07 -30.43 11.20
CA SER A 195 6.52 -31.83 11.05
C SER A 195 7.21 -32.12 9.71
N SER A 196 6.98 -31.29 8.69
CA SER A 196 7.64 -31.33 7.38
C SER A 196 8.88 -30.45 7.28
N GLY A 197 9.32 -29.84 8.38
CA GLY A 197 10.41 -28.88 8.44
C GLY A 197 9.93 -27.43 8.48
N ASN A 198 10.85 -26.50 8.21
CA ASN A 198 10.61 -25.07 8.35
C ASN A 198 9.75 -24.56 7.18
N THR A 199 8.62 -23.94 7.50
CA THR A 199 7.71 -23.35 6.52
C THR A 199 7.73 -21.84 6.66
N LEU A 200 8.32 -21.14 5.69
CA LEU A 200 8.22 -19.69 5.59
C LEU A 200 6.80 -19.30 5.17
N THR A 201 6.22 -18.34 5.89
CA THR A 201 4.94 -17.76 5.57
C THR A 201 5.02 -16.24 5.52
N GLU A 202 4.10 -15.66 4.76
CA GLU A 202 3.92 -14.22 4.64
C GLU A 202 2.48 -13.85 5.02
N ILE A 203 2.23 -12.60 5.41
CA ILE A 203 0.87 -12.09 5.63
C ILE A 203 0.68 -10.75 4.91
N PHE A 204 -0.51 -10.53 4.37
CA PHE A 204 -0.92 -9.20 3.95
C PHE A 204 -1.25 -8.37 5.19
N ILE A 205 -0.71 -7.16 5.28
CA ILE A 205 -0.94 -6.28 6.44
C ILE A 205 -1.59 -4.98 5.99
N TYR A 206 -2.73 -4.63 6.60
CA TYR A 206 -3.33 -3.31 6.49
C TYR A 206 -3.36 -2.62 7.87
N HIS A 207 -2.68 -1.49 8.02
CA HIS A 207 -2.64 -0.77 9.29
C HIS A 207 -3.71 0.32 9.36
N ALA A 208 -4.92 -0.05 9.78
CA ALA A 208 -6.10 0.82 9.79
C ALA A 208 -5.93 2.10 10.63
N SER A 209 -5.40 2.00 11.86
CA SER A 209 -5.24 3.19 12.73
C SER A 209 -4.33 4.25 12.12
N LEU A 210 -3.15 3.87 11.63
CA LEU A 210 -2.20 4.80 11.01
C LEU A 210 -2.71 5.32 9.66
N ALA A 211 -3.40 4.49 8.88
CA ALA A 211 -4.02 4.92 7.63
C ALA A 211 -5.08 6.00 7.88
N ASN A 212 -5.94 5.79 8.87
CA ASN A 212 -6.98 6.75 9.24
C ASN A 212 -6.39 8.04 9.80
N GLU A 213 -5.37 7.96 10.65
CA GLU A 213 -4.67 9.15 11.16
C GLU A 213 -4.06 9.96 10.01
N ARG A 214 -3.40 9.29 9.06
CA ARG A 214 -2.80 9.96 7.89
C ARG A 214 -3.87 10.59 7.00
N ARG A 215 -4.96 9.88 6.74
CA ARG A 215 -6.08 10.37 5.91
C ARG A 215 -6.76 11.58 6.52
N LYS A 216 -6.91 11.62 7.84
CA LYS A 216 -7.43 12.80 8.54
C LYS A 216 -6.55 14.03 8.28
N LEU A 217 -5.24 13.90 8.50
CA LEU A 217 -4.28 14.98 8.20
C LEU A 217 -4.28 15.34 6.70
N PHE A 218 -4.42 14.36 5.82
CA PHE A 218 -4.47 14.58 4.38
C PHE A 218 -5.70 15.38 3.97
N ALA A 219 -6.89 15.01 4.46
CA ALA A 219 -8.14 15.72 4.22
C ALA A 219 -8.08 17.19 4.69
N GLU A 220 -7.57 17.41 5.90
CA GLU A 220 -7.36 18.75 6.46
C GLU A 220 -6.46 19.62 5.57
N LYS A 221 -5.32 19.08 5.13
CA LYS A 221 -4.38 19.82 4.27
C LYS A 221 -4.94 20.05 2.86
N LEU A 222 -5.62 19.05 2.28
CA LEU A 222 -6.23 19.16 0.95
C LEU A 222 -7.23 20.32 0.90
N LEU A 223 -8.11 20.44 1.90
CA LEU A 223 -9.07 21.55 1.97
C LEU A 223 -8.41 22.89 2.29
N LYS A 224 -7.54 22.92 3.30
CA LYS A 224 -6.83 24.16 3.70
C LYS A 224 -6.05 24.77 2.54
N GLN A 225 -5.42 23.93 1.72
CA GLN A 225 -4.64 24.37 0.56
C GLN A 225 -5.47 24.46 -0.73
N LYS A 226 -6.79 24.24 -0.68
CA LYS A 226 -7.70 24.27 -1.83
C LYS A 226 -7.27 23.35 -2.98
N ALA A 227 -6.71 22.19 -2.63
CA ALA A 227 -6.36 21.12 -3.57
C ALA A 227 -7.59 20.27 -3.94
N VAL A 228 -8.67 20.39 -3.17
CA VAL A 228 -9.99 19.81 -3.46
C VAL A 228 -11.07 20.87 -3.28
N GLU A 229 -12.17 20.72 -4.00
CA GLU A 229 -13.34 21.58 -3.92
C GLU A 229 -14.58 20.74 -3.64
N LEU A 230 -15.04 20.76 -2.38
CA LEU A 230 -16.24 20.05 -1.94
C LEU A 230 -17.49 20.92 -2.14
N PHE A 231 -18.66 20.29 -2.06
CA PHE A 231 -19.94 20.99 -2.02
C PHE A 231 -20.11 21.82 -0.74
N ASP A 232 -20.96 22.85 -0.80
CA ASP A 232 -21.23 23.75 0.32
C ASP A 232 -21.65 23.00 1.59
N GLY A 233 -21.06 23.38 2.71
CA GLY A 233 -21.33 22.79 4.02
C GLY A 233 -20.55 21.51 4.33
N LEU A 234 -19.76 20.98 3.40
CA LEU A 234 -18.86 19.85 3.64
C LEU A 234 -17.48 20.32 4.11
N ASP A 235 -16.87 19.54 5.00
CA ASP A 235 -15.62 19.89 5.67
C ASP A 235 -14.56 18.76 5.60
N ALA A 236 -13.47 18.93 6.36
CA ALA A 236 -12.36 17.97 6.38
C ALA A 236 -12.76 16.63 7.00
N ASP A 237 -13.67 16.64 7.97
CA ASP A 237 -14.14 15.41 8.59
C ASP A 237 -14.98 14.60 7.59
N TYR A 238 -15.83 15.26 6.80
CA TYR A 238 -16.54 14.60 5.70
C TYR A 238 -15.57 13.96 4.69
N LEU A 239 -14.57 14.72 4.22
CA LEU A 239 -13.58 14.19 3.27
C LEU A 239 -12.77 13.03 3.86
N TYR A 240 -12.41 13.10 5.14
CA TYR A 240 -11.73 12.02 5.85
C TYR A 240 -12.59 10.74 5.87
N GLN A 241 -13.88 10.83 6.18
CA GLN A 241 -14.77 9.67 6.16
C GLN A 241 -14.87 9.08 4.75
N ALA A 242 -15.07 9.92 3.73
CA ALA A 242 -15.12 9.49 2.34
C ALA A 242 -13.83 8.77 1.90
N LEU A 243 -12.65 9.30 2.26
CA LEU A 243 -11.35 8.65 2.00
C LEU A 243 -11.23 7.31 2.74
N SER A 244 -11.74 7.22 3.97
CA SER A 244 -11.67 5.99 4.77
C SER A 244 -12.53 4.89 4.16
N ASP A 245 -13.77 5.21 3.81
CA ASP A 245 -14.72 4.30 3.16
C ASP A 245 -14.18 3.74 1.83
N VAL A 246 -13.67 4.61 0.96
CA VAL A 246 -13.08 4.18 -0.32
C VAL A 246 -11.79 3.40 -0.09
N GLY A 247 -11.06 3.69 0.99
CA GLY A 247 -9.84 2.98 1.37
C GLY A 247 -10.11 1.54 1.76
N GLU A 248 -11.18 1.28 2.49
CA GLU A 248 -11.66 -0.07 2.82
C GLU A 248 -12.12 -0.82 1.57
N ASN A 249 -12.83 -0.14 0.66
CA ASN A 249 -13.22 -0.72 -0.63
C ASN A 249 -12.00 -1.14 -1.47
N HIS A 250 -10.98 -0.29 -1.57
CA HIS A 250 -9.73 -0.61 -2.28
C HIS A 250 -8.98 -1.79 -1.64
N LEU A 251 -8.94 -1.85 -0.31
CA LEU A 251 -8.37 -2.99 0.41
C LEU A 251 -9.11 -4.28 0.08
N MET A 252 -10.43 -4.29 0.21
CA MET A 252 -11.26 -5.48 -0.06
C MET A 252 -11.21 -5.91 -1.52
N GLU A 253 -11.22 -4.97 -2.46
CA GLU A 253 -11.09 -5.29 -3.89
C GLU A 253 -9.73 -5.92 -4.21
N THR A 254 -8.67 -5.42 -3.58
CA THR A 254 -7.32 -5.99 -3.71
C THR A 254 -7.22 -7.36 -3.06
N ALA A 255 -7.78 -7.53 -1.87
CA ALA A 255 -7.80 -8.80 -1.16
C ALA A 255 -8.54 -9.85 -1.98
N LYS A 256 -9.75 -9.56 -2.50
CA LYS A 256 -10.51 -10.51 -3.33
C LYS A 256 -9.70 -11.04 -4.52
N ARG A 257 -8.87 -10.19 -5.13
CA ARG A 257 -8.09 -10.55 -6.32
C ARG A 257 -6.78 -11.27 -6.01
N LEU A 258 -6.13 -10.97 -4.89
CA LEU A 258 -4.78 -11.48 -4.56
C LEU A 258 -4.78 -12.53 -3.43
N ALA A 259 -5.79 -12.49 -2.58
CA ALA A 259 -5.87 -13.20 -1.31
C ALA A 259 -7.13 -14.07 -1.16
N SER A 260 -7.86 -14.34 -2.25
CA SER A 260 -9.08 -15.18 -2.20
C SER A 260 -8.82 -16.51 -1.49
N GLY A 261 -9.71 -16.84 -0.55
CA GLY A 261 -9.66 -18.03 0.27
C GLY A 261 -8.76 -17.95 1.52
N LEU A 262 -7.97 -16.87 1.67
CA LEU A 262 -7.19 -16.64 2.89
C LEU A 262 -8.08 -16.19 4.04
N SER A 263 -7.70 -16.56 5.26
CA SER A 263 -8.34 -16.06 6.48
C SER A 263 -8.08 -14.56 6.63
N LEU A 264 -9.12 -13.84 7.07
CA LEU A 264 -9.09 -12.43 7.38
C LEU A 264 -9.18 -12.27 8.90
N TYR A 265 -8.21 -11.57 9.46
CA TYR A 265 -8.14 -11.30 10.89
C TYR A 265 -8.10 -9.80 11.17
N GLU A 266 -8.74 -9.39 12.26
CA GLU A 266 -8.52 -8.08 12.87
C GLU A 266 -7.69 -8.26 14.15
N VAL A 267 -6.65 -7.45 14.29
CA VAL A 267 -5.75 -7.42 15.44
C VAL A 267 -5.81 -6.03 16.05
N THR A 268 -6.32 -5.94 17.27
CA THR A 268 -6.33 -4.71 18.05
C THR A 268 -5.25 -4.76 19.12
N PHE A 269 -4.26 -3.88 19.01
CA PHE A 269 -3.23 -3.71 20.02
C PHE A 269 -3.62 -2.67 21.06
N GLY A 270 -3.37 -2.99 22.32
CA GLY A 270 -3.34 -2.02 23.41
C GLY A 270 -1.97 -1.34 23.54
N ASN A 271 -1.85 -0.47 24.53
CA ASN A 271 -0.72 0.45 24.62
C ASN A 271 0.61 -0.25 24.95
N GLN A 272 0.58 -1.40 25.62
CA GLN A 272 1.78 -2.18 25.97
C GLN A 272 2.01 -3.36 25.03
N GLY A 273 1.29 -3.40 23.90
CA GLY A 273 1.43 -4.43 22.88
C GLY A 273 0.66 -5.70 23.20
N GLU A 274 -0.18 -5.70 24.23
CA GLU A 274 -1.23 -6.71 24.40
C GLU A 274 -2.17 -6.68 23.19
N GLN A 275 -2.60 -7.85 22.72
CA GLN A 275 -3.39 -7.95 21.49
C GLN A 275 -4.68 -8.74 21.70
N LYS A 276 -5.71 -8.32 20.96
CA LYS A 276 -6.93 -9.10 20.73
C LYS A 276 -7.02 -9.45 19.25
N ILE A 277 -7.15 -10.74 18.95
CA ILE A 277 -7.31 -11.25 17.58
C ILE A 277 -8.77 -11.70 17.39
N GLU A 278 -9.42 -11.17 16.35
CA GLU A 278 -10.76 -11.52 15.91
C GLU A 278 -10.70 -12.12 14.49
N GLU A 279 -11.37 -13.25 14.28
CA GLU A 279 -11.51 -13.85 12.96
C GLU A 279 -12.72 -13.22 12.26
N MET A 280 -12.47 -12.58 11.12
CA MET A 280 -13.48 -11.86 10.35
C MET A 280 -14.05 -12.71 9.20
N GLY A 281 -13.55 -13.94 9.04
CA GLY A 281 -13.93 -14.87 7.99
C GLY A 281 -12.82 -15.13 6.99
N LYS A 282 -13.19 -15.30 5.72
CA LYS A 282 -12.27 -15.50 4.60
C LYS A 282 -12.54 -14.47 3.52
N VAL A 283 -11.49 -14.14 2.77
CA VAL A 283 -11.54 -13.24 1.60
C VAL A 283 -12.18 -13.91 0.40
#